data_AF-A0A2S2Q2X0-F1
#
_entry.id   AF-A0A2S2Q2X0-F1
#
_cell.length_a   1.000
_cell.length_b   1.000
_cell.length_c   1.000
_cell.angle_alpha   90.00
_cell.angle_beta   90.00
_cell.angle_gamma   90.00
#
_symmetry.space_group_name_H-M   'P 1'
#
loop_
_entity.id
_entity.type
_entity.pdbx_description
1 polymer ?
#
loop_
_entity_poly.entity_id
_entity_poly.type
_entity_poly.pdbx_seq_one_letter_code
_entity_poly.pdbx_strand_id
1 'polypeptide(L)'
;MLAISYISLKLINKITLWKIDKNKDIIGINTNHKYYYQVQGQLHVTRRRFSIIAYWTNKGLKYETIERDDIFWGNKMFPKLEMFFFNCLLPELVDPRHFRSMQIRNPTYILEVKMKKKNRLHYTRMNII
;
A
#
# COMPACT_ATOMS: atom_id res chain seq x y z
N MET A 1 -8.31 -32.46 -7.04
CA MET A 1 -9.04 -31.27 -7.52
C MET A 1 -9.66 -30.45 -6.38
N LEU A 2 -10.34 -31.06 -5.41
CA LEU A 2 -10.99 -30.33 -4.28
C LEU A 2 -10.03 -29.67 -3.27
N ALA A 3 -8.84 -30.26 -3.04
CA ALA A 3 -7.86 -29.69 -2.12
C ALA A 3 -7.33 -28.33 -2.59
N ILE A 4 -7.07 -28.16 -3.89
CA ILE A 4 -6.52 -26.91 -4.46
C ILE A 4 -7.51 -25.75 -4.29
N SER A 5 -8.80 -26.00 -4.51
CA SER A 5 -9.87 -25.01 -4.32
C SER A 5 -9.99 -24.53 -2.86
N TYR A 6 -9.94 -25.46 -1.89
CA TYR A 6 -10.04 -25.14 -0.46
C TYR A 6 -8.80 -24.40 0.08
N ILE A 7 -7.62 -24.68 -0.49
CA ILE A 7 -6.37 -24.01 -0.17
C ILE A 7 -6.43 -22.55 -0.63
N SER A 8 -6.90 -22.31 -1.85
CA SER A 8 -7.11 -20.96 -2.39
C SER A 8 -8.04 -20.15 -1.49
N LEU A 9 -9.17 -20.73 -1.08
CA LEU A 9 -10.21 -20.01 -0.34
C LEU A 9 -9.82 -19.51 1.06
N LYS A 10 -9.00 -20.28 1.79
CA LYS A 10 -8.57 -19.90 3.15
C LYS A 10 -7.40 -18.89 3.14
N LEU A 11 -6.57 -18.89 2.08
CA LEU A 11 -5.58 -17.83 1.82
C LEU A 11 -6.26 -16.51 1.42
N ILE A 12 -7.28 -16.60 0.56
CA ILE A 12 -8.04 -15.47 0.00
C ILE A 12 -8.63 -14.56 1.09
N ASN A 13 -9.14 -15.13 2.19
CA ASN A 13 -9.77 -14.32 3.25
C ASN A 13 -8.79 -13.45 4.05
N LYS A 14 -7.47 -13.66 3.94
CA LYS A 14 -6.45 -12.84 4.64
C LYS A 14 -5.57 -12.04 3.69
N ILE A 15 -5.51 -12.38 2.40
CA ILE A 15 -4.61 -11.76 1.42
C ILE A 15 -5.43 -11.16 0.27
N THR A 16 -5.63 -9.84 0.32
CA THR A 16 -6.45 -9.06 -0.61
C THR A 16 -5.66 -8.53 -1.82
N LEU A 17 -4.47 -9.08 -2.08
CA LEU A 17 -3.66 -8.73 -3.25
C LEU A 17 -4.29 -9.24 -4.55
N TRP A 18 -4.88 -10.44 -4.53
CA TRP A 18 -5.55 -10.98 -5.70
C TRP A 18 -6.99 -10.49 -5.75
N LYS A 19 -7.46 -10.15 -6.95
CA LYS A 19 -8.87 -9.93 -7.24
C LYS A 19 -9.52 -11.29 -7.44
N ILE A 20 -10.67 -11.48 -6.79
CA ILE A 20 -11.41 -12.74 -6.82
C ILE A 20 -12.81 -12.46 -7.35
N ASP A 21 -13.30 -13.33 -8.24
CA ASP A 21 -14.68 -13.27 -8.76
C ASP A 21 -15.70 -13.94 -7.81
N LYS A 22 -16.99 -13.81 -8.10
CA LYS A 22 -18.11 -14.46 -7.40
C LYS A 22 -17.93 -15.98 -7.27
N ASN A 23 -17.28 -16.59 -8.26
CA ASN A 23 -16.96 -18.02 -8.29
C ASN A 23 -15.74 -18.41 -7.44
N LYS A 24 -15.12 -17.44 -6.76
CA LYS A 24 -13.91 -17.60 -5.92
C LYS A 24 -12.62 -17.88 -6.72
N ASP A 25 -12.64 -17.57 -8.00
CA ASP A 25 -11.48 -17.67 -8.89
C ASP A 25 -10.67 -16.37 -8.93
N ILE A 26 -9.35 -16.49 -9.06
CA ILE A 26 -8.44 -15.34 -9.15
C ILE A 26 -8.49 -14.77 -10.57
N ILE A 27 -8.95 -13.53 -10.69
CA ILE A 27 -9.08 -12.82 -11.98
C ILE A 27 -7.95 -11.85 -12.26
N GLY A 28 -7.06 -11.61 -11.30
CA GLY A 28 -5.88 -10.78 -11.50
C GLY A 28 -5.35 -10.14 -10.22
N ILE A 29 -4.49 -9.14 -10.37
CA ILE A 29 -3.86 -8.43 -9.26
C ILE A 29 -4.62 -7.14 -8.93
N ASN A 30 -4.75 -6.86 -7.64
CA ASN A 30 -5.27 -5.62 -7.11
C ASN A 30 -4.17 -4.55 -7.08
N THR A 31 -4.13 -3.72 -8.12
CA THR A 31 -3.18 -2.60 -8.25
C THR A 31 -3.37 -1.51 -7.18
N ASN A 32 -4.50 -1.49 -6.48
CA ASN A 32 -4.73 -0.58 -5.35
C ASN A 32 -4.22 -1.13 -4.01
N HIS A 33 -3.71 -2.37 -3.99
CA HIS A 33 -3.23 -3.01 -2.77
C HIS A 33 -1.84 -2.50 -2.38
N LYS A 34 -1.56 -2.41 -1.06
CA LYS A 34 -0.27 -1.90 -0.53
C LYS A 34 0.95 -2.67 -1.05
N TYR A 35 0.84 -4.00 -1.17
CA TYR A 35 1.92 -4.83 -1.72
C TYR A 35 2.23 -4.51 -3.18
N TYR A 36 1.24 -4.11 -3.99
CA TYR A 36 1.49 -3.68 -5.37
C TYR A 36 2.36 -2.42 -5.39
N TYR A 37 2.03 -1.43 -4.56
CA TYR A 37 2.84 -0.22 -4.40
C TYR A 37 4.28 -0.55 -3.93
N GLN A 38 4.44 -1.49 -2.98
CA GLN A 38 5.78 -1.89 -2.52
C GLN A 38 6.61 -2.52 -3.65
N VAL A 39 6.03 -3.46 -4.41
CA VAL A 39 6.71 -4.12 -5.52
C VAL A 39 7.05 -3.13 -6.62
N GLN A 40 6.10 -2.28 -7.03
CA GLN A 40 6.35 -1.24 -8.05
C GLN A 40 7.49 -0.30 -7.63
N GLY A 41 7.54 0.09 -6.36
CA GLY A 41 8.64 0.90 -5.84
C GLY A 41 9.99 0.19 -5.88
N GLN A 42 10.05 -1.08 -5.48
CA GLN A 42 11.28 -1.88 -5.56
C GLN A 42 11.75 -2.03 -7.01
N LEU A 43 10.84 -2.29 -7.96
CA LEU A 43 11.16 -2.41 -9.38
C LEU A 43 11.75 -1.13 -9.96
N HIS A 44 11.22 0.03 -9.58
CA HIS A 44 11.73 1.32 -10.02
C HIS A 44 13.11 1.62 -9.44
N VAL A 45 13.28 1.45 -8.13
CA VAL A 45 14.56 1.71 -7.45
C VAL A 45 15.66 0.79 -7.98
N THR A 46 15.37 -0.50 -8.15
CA THR A 46 16.34 -1.50 -8.60
C THR A 46 16.49 -1.57 -10.13
N ARG A 47 15.71 -0.78 -10.88
CA ARG A 47 15.65 -0.78 -12.35
C ARG A 47 15.38 -2.17 -12.96
N ARG A 48 14.61 -3.02 -12.26
CA ARG A 48 14.23 -4.37 -12.72
C ARG A 48 12.94 -4.30 -13.52
N ARG A 49 12.79 -5.20 -14.50
CA ARG A 49 11.61 -5.27 -15.38
C ARG A 49 10.41 -5.95 -14.74
N PHE A 50 10.65 -6.92 -13.87
CA PHE A 50 9.60 -7.67 -13.18
C PHE A 50 10.10 -8.20 -11.84
N SER A 51 9.17 -8.56 -10.96
CA SER A 51 9.43 -9.22 -9.69
C SER A 51 8.38 -10.30 -9.47
N ILE A 52 8.76 -11.35 -8.76
CA ILE A 52 7.84 -12.41 -8.35
C ILE A 52 7.34 -12.07 -6.95
N ILE A 53 6.02 -12.04 -6.77
CA ILE A 53 5.41 -12.05 -5.45
C ILE A 53 4.92 -13.45 -5.16
N ALA A 54 5.43 -14.04 -4.08
CA ALA A 54 5.14 -15.41 -3.69
C ALA A 54 4.57 -15.45 -2.28
N TYR A 55 3.56 -16.30 -2.10
CA TYR A 55 2.97 -16.62 -0.82
C TYR A 55 3.08 -18.12 -0.60
N TRP A 56 3.81 -18.46 0.44
CA TRP A 56 3.96 -19.83 0.89
C TRP A 56 3.09 -20.07 2.11
N THR A 57 2.43 -21.23 2.14
CA THR A 57 1.70 -21.74 3.29
C THR A 57 1.93 -23.23 3.42
N ASN A 58 1.57 -23.81 4.57
CA ASN A 58 1.62 -25.26 4.81
C ASN A 58 0.79 -26.08 3.79
N LYS A 59 -0.03 -25.41 2.98
CA LYS A 59 -0.88 -26.00 1.96
C LYS A 59 -0.32 -25.87 0.54
N GLY A 60 0.68 -25.03 0.32
CA GLY A 60 1.28 -24.81 -1.00
C GLY A 60 1.84 -23.41 -1.20
N LEU A 61 2.47 -23.25 -2.36
CA LEU A 61 3.07 -22.01 -2.86
C LEU A 61 2.20 -21.44 -3.98
N LYS A 62 1.81 -20.17 -3.86
CA LYS A 62 1.21 -19.40 -4.94
C LYS A 62 2.11 -18.22 -5.24
N TYR A 63 2.44 -18.01 -6.51
CA TYR A 63 3.21 -16.84 -6.92
C TYR A 63 2.58 -16.19 -8.15
N GLU A 64 2.90 -14.92 -8.35
CA GLU A 64 2.57 -14.14 -9.53
C GLU A 64 3.77 -13.28 -9.93
N THR A 65 3.88 -13.03 -11.23
CA THR A 65 4.87 -12.09 -11.77
C THR A 65 4.22 -10.73 -11.91
N ILE A 66 4.88 -9.69 -11.38
CA ILE A 66 4.47 -8.30 -11.50
C ILE A 66 5.50 -7.59 -12.38
N GLU A 67 5.04 -7.04 -13.49
CA GLU A 67 5.87 -6.20 -14.37
C GLU A 67 5.95 -4.78 -13.85
N ARG A 68 7.05 -4.09 -14.16
CA ARG A 68 7.26 -2.69 -13.81
C ARG A 68 6.29 -1.82 -14.61
N ASP A 69 5.53 -0.99 -13.91
CA ASP A 69 4.56 -0.07 -14.49
C ASP A 69 5.05 1.37 -14.31
N ASP A 70 5.78 1.86 -15.31
CA ASP A 70 6.39 3.19 -15.32
C ASP A 70 5.32 4.31 -15.31
N ILE A 71 4.16 4.06 -15.92
CA ILE A 71 3.04 5.00 -15.97
C ILE A 71 2.40 5.13 -14.59
N PHE A 72 2.16 4.01 -13.91
CA PHE A 72 1.64 4.00 -12.54
C PHE A 72 2.59 4.70 -11.58
N TRP A 73 3.89 4.44 -11.70
CA TRP A 73 4.89 5.11 -10.87
C TRP A 73 4.87 6.63 -11.06
N GLY A 74 5.00 7.10 -12.31
CA GLY A 74 5.04 8.52 -12.63
C GLY A 74 3.77 9.27 -12.23
N ASN A 75 2.60 8.64 -12.40
CA ASN A 75 1.31 9.32 -12.17
C ASN A 75 0.77 9.15 -10.74
N LYS A 76 1.11 8.08 -10.01
CA LYS A 76 0.48 7.75 -8.71
C LYS A 76 1.46 7.72 -7.54
N MET A 77 2.69 7.28 -7.76
CA MET A 77 3.66 7.06 -6.68
C MET A 77 4.62 8.23 -6.53
N PHE A 78 5.35 8.56 -7.60
CA PHE A 78 6.44 9.52 -7.58
C PHE A 78 6.04 10.90 -7.03
N PRO A 79 4.92 11.53 -7.47
CA PRO A 79 4.55 12.85 -6.97
C PRO A 79 4.29 12.88 -5.46
N LYS A 80 3.76 11.79 -4.90
CA LYS A 80 3.52 11.68 -3.44
C LYS A 80 4.81 11.50 -2.67
N LEU A 81 5.76 10.72 -3.22
CA LEU A 81 7.06 10.50 -2.62
C LEU A 81 7.90 11.77 -2.64
N GLU A 82 7.90 12.49 -3.77
CA GLU A 82 8.56 13.78 -3.92
C GLU A 82 8.00 14.81 -2.94
N MET A 83 6.69 14.99 -2.89
CA MET A 83 6.04 15.90 -1.96
C MET A 83 6.35 15.55 -0.49
N PHE A 84 6.34 14.25 -0.14
CA PHE A 84 6.73 13.80 1.19
C PHE A 84 8.20 14.09 1.50
N PHE A 85 9.10 13.86 0.53
CA PHE A 85 10.51 14.15 0.70
C PHE A 85 10.74 15.62 1.00
N PHE A 86 10.24 16.53 0.16
CA PHE A 86 10.49 17.96 0.31
C PHE A 86 9.77 18.58 1.51
N ASN A 87 8.53 18.19 1.79
CA ASN A 87 7.72 18.86 2.81
C ASN A 87 7.81 18.23 4.20
N CYS A 88 8.27 16.99 4.31
CA CYS A 88 8.33 16.27 5.58
C CYS A 88 9.73 15.80 5.92
N LEU A 89 10.40 15.07 5.01
CA LEU A 89 11.69 14.44 5.33
C LEU A 89 12.85 15.44 5.32
N LEU A 90 12.99 16.22 4.24
CA LEU A 90 14.08 17.18 4.05
C LEU A 90 14.18 18.22 5.18
N PRO A 91 13.10 18.83 5.68
CA PRO A 91 13.17 19.75 6.80
C PRO A 91 13.75 19.10 8.06
N GLU A 92 13.38 17.85 8.35
CA GLU A 92 13.88 17.09 9.49
C GLU A 92 15.32 16.57 9.30
N LEU A 93 15.80 16.46 8.05
CA LEU A 93 17.21 16.16 7.77
C LEU A 93 18.10 17.40 7.95
N VAL A 94 17.65 18.58 7.51
CA VAL A 94 18.42 19.82 7.56
C VAL A 94 18.43 20.46 8.95
N ASP A 95 17.29 20.46 9.64
CA ASP A 95 17.12 21.07 10.96
C ASP A 95 16.32 20.14 11.89
N PRO A 96 16.88 19.04 12.39
CA PRO A 96 16.13 18.07 13.18
C PRO A 96 15.42 18.68 14.39
N ARG A 97 14.11 18.48 14.51
CA ARG A 97 13.33 18.96 15.67
C ARG A 97 13.28 17.97 16.82
N HIS A 98 13.41 16.68 16.50
CA HIS A 98 13.27 15.61 17.48
C HIS A 98 14.27 15.71 18.63
N PHE A 99 15.55 16.02 18.35
CA PHE A 99 16.59 16.18 19.37
C PHE A 99 16.38 17.37 20.30
N ARG A 100 15.50 18.30 19.94
CA ARG A 100 15.13 19.48 20.75
C ARG A 100 13.79 19.31 21.46
N SER A 101 13.23 18.09 21.49
CA SER A 101 11.90 17.80 22.05
C SER A 101 10.78 18.63 21.40
N MET A 102 10.98 19.10 20.17
CA MET A 102 10.00 19.86 19.42
C MET A 102 9.13 18.93 18.58
N GLN A 103 7.89 19.34 18.30
CA GLN A 103 6.99 18.57 17.46
C GLN A 103 7.48 18.52 16.00
N ILE A 104 7.32 17.35 15.37
CA ILE A 104 7.66 17.13 13.95
C ILE A 104 6.82 18.06 13.07
N ARG A 105 7.47 18.69 12.08
CA ARG A 105 6.77 19.52 11.09
C ARG A 105 5.76 18.69 10.32
N ASN A 106 4.50 19.13 10.38
CA ASN A 106 3.44 18.60 9.54
C ASN A 106 3.00 19.71 8.58
N PRO A 107 3.15 19.54 7.25
CA PRO A 107 2.62 20.50 6.28
C PRO A 107 1.09 20.56 6.34
N THR A 108 0.52 21.68 5.87
CA THR A 108 -0.90 22.00 5.93
C THR A 108 -1.79 20.88 5.39
N TYR A 109 -1.46 20.32 4.22
CA TYR A 109 -2.25 19.24 3.62
C TYR A 109 -2.36 17.99 4.52
N ILE A 110 -1.34 17.67 5.32
CA ILE A 110 -1.40 16.56 6.28
C ILE A 110 -2.31 16.90 7.46
N LEU A 111 -2.24 18.15 7.95
CA LEU A 111 -3.09 18.62 9.04
C LEU A 111 -4.57 18.60 8.63
N GLU A 112 -4.87 19.07 7.42
CA GLU A 112 -6.23 19.04 6.85
C GLU A 112 -6.79 17.62 6.73
N VAL A 113 -5.98 16.66 6.23
CA VAL A 113 -6.40 15.25 6.14
C VAL A 113 -6.65 14.66 7.53
N LYS A 114 -5.79 14.97 8.51
CA LYS A 114 -5.97 14.54 9.91
C LYS A 114 -7.26 15.10 10.50
N MET A 115 -7.54 16.39 10.29
CA MET A 115 -8.77 17.04 10.75
C MET A 115 -10.02 16.41 10.11
N LYS A 116 -10.04 16.24 8.78
CA LYS A 116 -11.14 15.58 8.07
C LYS A 116 -11.40 14.17 8.60
N LYS A 117 -10.35 13.39 8.87
CA LYS A 117 -10.47 12.03 9.45
C LYS A 117 -11.04 12.06 10.87
N LYS A 118 -10.61 13.00 11.71
CA LYS A 118 -11.13 13.19 13.08
C LYS A 118 -12.62 13.55 13.05
N ASN A 119 -13.02 14.47 12.17
CA ASN A 119 -14.42 14.87 12.01
C ASN A 119 -15.28 13.70 11.54
N ARG A 120 -14.83 12.94 10.54
CA ARG A 120 -15.54 11.73 10.07
C ARG A 120 -15.75 10.72 11.20
N LEU A 121 -14.73 10.48 12.02
CA LEU A 121 -14.82 9.58 13.18
C LEU A 121 -15.81 10.10 14.22
N HIS A 122 -15.81 11.40 14.47
CA HIS A 122 -16.77 12.04 15.38
C HIS A 122 -18.20 11.84 14.90
N TYR A 123 -18.52 12.16 13.64
CA TYR A 123 -19.84 11.92 13.06
C TYR A 123 -20.25 10.45 13.07
N THR A 124 -19.33 9.55 12.71
CA THR A 124 -19.60 8.10 12.74
C THR A 124 -19.95 7.63 14.15
N ARG A 125 -19.26 8.15 15.17
CA ARG A 125 -19.52 7.82 16.58
C ARG A 125 -20.84 8.41 17.10
N MET A 126 -21.24 9.57 16.58
CA MET A 126 -22.49 10.24 16.96
C MET A 126 -23.73 9.60 16.32
N ASN A 127 -23.58 8.98 15.13
CA ASN A 127 -24.65 8.27 14.43
C ASN A 127 -24.80 6.79 14.85
N ILE A 128 -24.00 6.33 15.81
CA ILE A 128 -24.05 4.96 16.37
C ILE A 128 -24.68 4.96 17.79
N ILE A 129 -24.94 6.15 18.35
CA ILE A 129 -25.70 6.37 19.61
C ILE A 129 -27.09 6.87 19.21
#